data_AF-A0A2X0R861-F1
#
_entry.id   AF-A0A2X0R861-F1
#
_cell.length_a   1.000
_cell.length_b   1.000
_cell.length_c   1.000
_cell.angle_alpha   90.00
_cell.angle_beta   90.00
_cell.angle_gamma   90.00
#
_symmetry.space_group_name_H-M   'P 1'
#
loop_
_entity.id
_entity.type
_entity.pdbx_description
1 polymer ?
#
loop_
_entity_poly.entity_id
_entity_poly.type
_entity_poly.pdbx_seq_one_letter_code
_entity_poly.pdbx_strand_id
1 'polypeptide(L)'
;MNLLELKLGEPVSSKKLTIQGMTKIFDVYRIPIEHLIYNKKNGRIATYVSQFIDEGNEFPMGDNEAFNKIIEDYIEKSNPDALKKTKANIKIMSQTEPAVVLANGVVLDGNRRFTSLRQLSREGAGAEFSYLEAVILANGNYTEKDIKRLELNLQHAVESKVDYNPIDRLVDIYRDLIEEGGTFSPEEYARETQMTLNKVEEEIAIANLMVEYLDYVSQPLKFYIARDQKIDGPIREIYKILKSKNIDLDRIEDIKEFLFLNILSLGGDISRRIREIRSVIEDGKLSTELFNELDESQILEDANDYFEDEKTKELVSSTKVLNLDKGIKTAITQVTENYVESKKLSNAQNQPVEMIKKAQNIIKEIDKDAVERMNSELQATFISIVEKIQSELNGLSG
;
A
#
# COMPACT_ATOMS: atom_id res chain seq x y z
N MET A 1 11.36 16.17 -30.94
CA MET A 1 10.09 16.09 -31.70
C MET A 1 9.04 16.90 -30.94
N ASN A 2 8.17 17.62 -31.66
CA ASN A 2 7.07 18.38 -31.08
C ASN A 2 5.77 18.01 -31.81
N LEU A 3 4.83 17.39 -31.09
CA LEU A 3 3.56 16.91 -31.64
C LEU A 3 2.69 18.04 -32.21
N LEU A 4 2.85 19.27 -31.71
CA LEU A 4 2.09 20.43 -32.19
C LEU A 4 2.56 20.91 -33.57
N GLU A 5 3.73 20.48 -34.03
CA GLU A 5 4.25 20.77 -35.37
C GLU A 5 3.79 19.72 -36.40
N LEU A 6 3.18 18.61 -35.94
CA LEU A 6 2.65 17.57 -36.81
C LEU A 6 1.26 17.93 -37.34
N LYS A 7 0.98 17.54 -38.58
CA LYS A 7 -0.37 17.65 -39.16
C LYS A 7 -1.24 16.49 -38.70
N LEU A 8 -1.82 16.62 -37.50
CA LEU A 8 -2.64 15.58 -36.86
C LEU A 8 -4.11 15.55 -37.33
N GLY A 9 -4.50 16.48 -38.22
CA GLY A 9 -5.88 16.63 -38.68
C GLY A 9 -6.75 17.45 -37.73
N GLU A 10 -8.06 17.44 -37.98
CA GLU A 10 -9.05 18.10 -37.12
C GLU A 10 -9.21 17.36 -35.79
N PRO A 11 -9.54 18.07 -34.68
CA PRO A 11 -9.88 17.44 -33.41
C PRO A 11 -11.00 16.40 -33.56
N VAL A 12 -10.83 15.25 -32.91
CA VAL A 12 -11.84 14.16 -32.93
C VAL A 12 -12.84 14.24 -31.78
N SER A 13 -12.45 14.90 -30.68
CA SER A 13 -13.31 15.15 -29.52
C SER A 13 -12.70 16.27 -28.65
N SER A 14 -13.28 16.52 -27.48
CA SER A 14 -12.69 17.42 -26.48
C SER A 14 -12.72 16.78 -25.09
N LYS A 15 -11.76 17.13 -24.24
CA LYS A 15 -11.65 16.66 -22.85
C LYS A 15 -11.49 17.83 -21.90
N LYS A 16 -12.22 17.79 -20.79
CA LYS A 16 -12.13 18.76 -19.71
C LYS A 16 -11.00 18.36 -18.76
N LEU A 17 -10.02 19.24 -18.54
CA LEU A 17 -8.91 19.02 -17.62
C LEU A 17 -8.76 20.21 -16.67
N THR A 18 -8.44 19.92 -15.41
CA THR A 18 -8.08 20.93 -14.41
C THR A 18 -6.57 21.00 -14.30
N ILE A 19 -5.99 22.14 -14.67
CA ILE A 19 -4.55 22.41 -14.57
C ILE A 19 -4.35 23.86 -14.11
N GLN A 20 -3.38 24.09 -13.21
CA GLN A 20 -3.15 25.41 -12.57
C GLN A 20 -4.42 25.97 -11.89
N GLY A 21 -5.24 25.10 -11.28
CA GLY A 21 -6.49 25.50 -10.61
C GLY A 21 -7.61 25.96 -11.56
N MET A 22 -7.39 25.92 -12.88
CA MET A 22 -8.37 26.29 -13.89
C MET A 22 -8.84 25.06 -14.65
N THR A 23 -10.15 24.88 -14.73
CA THR A 23 -10.70 23.85 -15.59
C THR A 23 -10.92 24.37 -17.00
N LYS A 24 -10.23 23.78 -17.97
CA LYS A 24 -10.26 24.14 -19.39
C LYS A 24 -10.71 22.95 -20.22
N ILE A 25 -11.30 23.24 -21.38
CA ILE A 25 -11.63 22.25 -22.40
C ILE A 25 -10.47 22.24 -23.39
N PHE A 26 -9.95 21.05 -23.67
CA PHE A 26 -8.86 20.82 -24.60
C PHE A 26 -9.32 19.96 -25.76
N ASP A 27 -8.82 20.26 -26.95
CA ASP A 27 -9.02 19.44 -28.13
C ASP A 27 -8.28 18.12 -28.00
N VAL A 28 -8.90 17.05 -28.53
CA VAL A 28 -8.36 15.70 -28.56
C VAL A 28 -7.98 15.37 -29.99
N TYR A 29 -6.76 14.89 -30.19
CA TYR A 29 -6.21 14.53 -31.49
C TYR A 29 -5.91 13.04 -31.55
N ARG A 30 -5.91 12.47 -32.77
CA ARG A 30 -5.40 11.12 -33.02
C ARG A 30 -3.91 11.20 -33.29
N ILE A 31 -3.12 10.68 -32.36
CA ILE A 31 -1.66 10.76 -32.39
C ILE A 31 -1.10 9.39 -32.77
N PRO A 32 -0.29 9.29 -33.84
CA PRO A 32 0.38 8.04 -34.19
C PRO A 32 1.18 7.49 -33.00
N ILE A 33 1.00 6.20 -32.68
CA ILE A 33 1.64 5.57 -31.52
C ILE A 33 3.17 5.56 -31.58
N GLU A 34 3.75 5.67 -32.78
CA GLU A 34 5.19 5.78 -33.03
C GLU A 34 5.81 7.10 -32.56
N HIS A 35 5.00 8.15 -32.37
CA HIS A 35 5.45 9.45 -31.87
C HIS A 35 5.34 9.58 -30.34
N LEU A 36 4.87 8.52 -29.67
CA LEU A 36 4.60 8.53 -28.24
C LEU A 36 5.65 7.74 -27.47
N ILE A 37 5.97 8.22 -26.28
CA ILE A 37 6.90 7.58 -25.35
C ILE A 37 6.27 7.47 -23.96
N TYR A 38 6.54 6.37 -23.27
CA TYR A 38 6.06 6.21 -21.89
C TYR A 38 6.74 7.20 -20.94
N ASN A 39 6.00 7.62 -19.91
CA ASN A 39 6.57 8.40 -18.82
C ASN A 39 7.31 7.49 -17.82
N LYS A 40 8.64 7.44 -17.89
CA LYS A 40 9.48 6.68 -16.92
C LYS A 40 9.37 7.18 -15.48
N LYS A 41 8.93 8.43 -15.25
CA LYS A 41 8.75 9.00 -13.91
C LYS A 41 7.38 8.64 -13.31
N ASN A 42 6.56 7.84 -14.00
CA ASN A 42 5.25 7.44 -13.50
C ASN A 42 5.39 6.57 -12.25
N GLY A 43 4.70 6.96 -11.17
CA GLY A 43 4.70 6.25 -9.89
C GLY A 43 4.35 4.77 -9.98
N ARG A 44 3.43 4.39 -10.88
CA ARG A 44 2.95 3.00 -11.04
C ARG A 44 4.01 1.99 -11.48
N ILE A 45 5.14 2.46 -11.99
CA ILE A 45 6.26 1.63 -12.41
C ILE A 45 7.56 2.03 -11.71
N ALA A 46 7.50 2.90 -10.70
CA ALA A 46 8.66 3.48 -10.04
C ALA A 46 9.59 2.41 -9.48
N THR A 47 9.04 1.37 -8.86
CA THR A 47 9.81 0.25 -8.30
C THR A 47 10.50 -0.57 -9.40
N TYR A 48 9.85 -0.82 -10.53
CA TYR A 48 10.43 -1.55 -11.67
C TYR A 48 11.57 -0.75 -12.33
N VAL A 49 11.37 0.56 -12.51
CA VAL A 49 12.38 1.46 -13.08
C VAL A 49 13.60 1.54 -12.16
N SER A 50 13.39 1.68 -10.84
CA SER A 50 14.47 1.69 -9.85
C SER A 50 15.26 0.39 -9.87
N GLN A 51 14.56 -0.75 -9.88
CA GLN A 51 15.18 -2.07 -9.97
C GLN A 51 16.05 -2.22 -11.22
N PHE A 52 15.56 -1.81 -12.40
CA PHE A 52 16.30 -1.90 -13.65
C PHE A 52 17.62 -1.11 -13.63
N ILE A 53 17.60 0.08 -13.02
CA ILE A 53 18.79 0.93 -12.86
C ILE A 53 19.76 0.32 -11.84
N ASP A 54 19.25 -0.23 -10.73
CA ASP A 54 20.05 -0.90 -9.69
C ASP A 54 20.65 -2.24 -10.18
N GLU A 55 20.14 -2.81 -11.27
CA GLU A 55 20.74 -3.92 -12.00
C GLU A 55 21.91 -3.48 -12.92
N GLY A 56 22.20 -2.18 -12.98
CA GLY A 56 23.25 -1.61 -13.84
C GLY A 56 22.83 -1.46 -15.30
N ASN A 57 21.54 -1.60 -15.61
CA ASN A 57 21.05 -1.41 -16.97
C ASN A 57 20.85 0.08 -17.28
N GLU A 58 21.09 0.45 -18.53
CA GLU A 58 20.81 1.79 -19.05
C GLU A 58 19.62 1.77 -20.00
N PHE A 59 18.80 2.80 -19.94
CA PHE A 59 17.70 2.97 -20.89
C PHE A 59 18.26 3.35 -22.27
N PRO A 60 17.78 2.74 -23.37
CA PRO A 60 18.20 3.07 -24.73
C PRO A 60 18.05 4.56 -25.00
N MET A 61 19.14 5.24 -25.39
CA MET A 61 19.12 6.65 -25.78
C MET A 61 18.87 6.79 -27.27
N GLY A 62 17.86 7.58 -27.65
CA GLY A 62 17.53 7.85 -29.06
C GLY A 62 16.76 6.74 -29.77
N ASP A 63 16.54 5.59 -29.12
CA ASP A 63 15.67 4.50 -29.60
C ASP A 63 14.40 4.43 -28.75
N ASN A 64 13.38 5.18 -29.19
CA ASN A 64 12.08 5.23 -28.52
C ASN A 64 11.37 3.88 -28.49
N GLU A 65 11.58 3.01 -29.48
CA GLU A 65 10.89 1.73 -29.54
C GLU A 65 11.50 0.72 -28.58
N ALA A 66 12.83 0.65 -28.51
CA ALA A 66 13.53 -0.15 -27.51
C ALA A 66 13.22 0.32 -26.09
N PHE A 67 13.23 1.65 -25.86
CA PHE A 67 12.83 2.24 -24.59
C PHE A 67 11.38 1.88 -24.23
N ASN A 68 10.46 2.06 -25.18
CA ASN A 68 9.05 1.79 -24.93
C ASN A 68 8.79 0.33 -24.63
N LYS A 69 9.49 -0.61 -25.29
CA LYS A 69 9.36 -2.04 -25.01
C LYS A 69 9.70 -2.39 -23.55
N ILE A 70 10.76 -1.79 -22.99
CA ILE A 70 11.13 -2.00 -21.59
C ILE A 70 10.03 -1.52 -20.65
N ILE A 71 9.50 -0.32 -20.87
CA ILE A 71 8.44 0.24 -20.01
C ILE A 71 7.11 -0.49 -20.21
N GLU A 72 6.82 -0.94 -21.43
CA GLU A 72 5.66 -1.75 -21.75
C GLU A 72 5.63 -3.03 -20.91
N ASP A 73 6.76 -3.74 -20.81
CA ASP A 73 6.90 -4.94 -19.97
C ASP A 73 6.61 -4.66 -18.49
N TYR A 74 7.00 -3.48 -17.97
CA TYR A 74 6.71 -3.10 -16.57
C TYR A 74 5.23 -2.83 -16.35
N ILE A 75 4.57 -2.17 -17.30
CA ILE A 75 3.12 -1.94 -17.25
C ILE A 75 2.38 -3.29 -17.28
N GLU A 76 2.81 -4.22 -18.13
CA GLU A 76 2.27 -5.59 -18.19
C GLU A 76 2.42 -6.33 -16.87
N LYS A 77 3.63 -6.34 -16.29
CA LYS A 77 3.91 -7.01 -15.01
C LYS A 77 3.16 -6.39 -13.84
N SER A 78 2.99 -5.06 -13.85
CA SER A 78 2.33 -4.34 -12.75
C SER A 78 0.89 -4.80 -12.51
N ASN A 79 0.11 -5.05 -13.57
CA ASN A 79 -1.27 -5.49 -13.48
C ASN A 79 -1.76 -6.14 -14.79
N PRO A 80 -1.44 -7.42 -15.02
CA PRO A 80 -1.75 -8.10 -16.28
C PRO A 80 -3.27 -8.25 -16.50
N ASP A 81 -4.05 -8.47 -15.44
CA ASP A 81 -5.49 -8.64 -15.54
C ASP A 81 -6.20 -7.35 -15.97
N ALA A 82 -5.81 -6.21 -15.39
CA ALA A 82 -6.38 -4.92 -15.75
C ALA A 82 -5.99 -4.51 -17.17
N LEU A 83 -4.75 -4.80 -17.59
CA LEU A 83 -4.32 -4.58 -18.96
C LEU A 83 -5.13 -5.44 -19.95
N LYS A 84 -5.30 -6.74 -19.66
CA LYS A 84 -6.09 -7.65 -20.50
C LYS A 84 -7.53 -7.16 -20.67
N LYS A 85 -8.16 -6.69 -19.58
CA LYS A 85 -9.50 -6.07 -19.62
C LYS A 85 -9.52 -4.80 -20.48
N THR A 86 -8.55 -3.90 -20.31
CA THR A 86 -8.43 -2.68 -21.12
C THR A 86 -8.28 -3.00 -22.61
N LYS A 87 -7.40 -3.94 -22.95
CA LYS A 87 -7.19 -4.36 -24.34
C LYS A 87 -8.44 -4.95 -24.97
N ALA A 88 -9.14 -5.83 -24.24
CA ALA A 88 -10.41 -6.40 -24.70
C ALA A 88 -11.47 -5.31 -24.94
N ASN A 89 -11.60 -4.35 -24.01
CA ASN A 89 -12.53 -3.25 -24.14
C ASN A 89 -12.20 -2.35 -25.34
N ILE A 90 -10.93 -1.97 -25.53
CA ILE A 90 -10.49 -1.15 -26.67
C ILE A 90 -10.77 -1.88 -27.99
N LYS A 91 -10.54 -3.19 -28.05
CA LYS A 91 -10.80 -3.98 -29.26
C LYS A 91 -12.29 -3.99 -29.67
N ILE A 92 -13.21 -3.89 -28.71
CA ILE A 92 -14.66 -3.96 -28.94
C ILE A 92 -15.27 -2.57 -29.13
N MET A 93 -14.90 -1.62 -28.28
CA MET A 93 -15.57 -0.32 -28.15
C MET A 93 -14.72 0.87 -28.62
N SER A 94 -13.52 0.61 -29.14
CA SER A 94 -12.48 1.63 -29.35
C SER A 94 -12.10 2.33 -28.04
N GLN A 95 -11.28 3.38 -28.13
CA GLN A 95 -10.89 4.17 -26.97
C GLN A 95 -12.08 5.03 -26.49
N THR A 96 -12.52 4.85 -25.24
CA THR A 96 -13.66 5.59 -24.68
C THR A 96 -13.24 6.89 -24.00
N GLU A 97 -12.05 6.91 -23.41
CA GLU A 97 -11.55 8.04 -22.63
C GLU A 97 -10.23 8.53 -23.23
N PRO A 98 -10.10 9.84 -23.58
CA PRO A 98 -8.87 10.38 -24.12
C PRO A 98 -7.71 10.34 -23.12
N ALA A 99 -6.50 10.09 -23.60
CA ALA A 99 -5.27 10.17 -22.85
C ALA A 99 -4.78 11.63 -22.70
N VAL A 100 -3.69 11.83 -21.97
CA VAL A 100 -3.02 13.13 -21.86
C VAL A 100 -1.54 12.95 -22.16
N VAL A 101 -1.02 13.72 -23.11
CA VAL A 101 0.38 13.68 -23.52
C VAL A 101 1.00 15.07 -23.47
N LEU A 102 2.30 15.12 -23.23
CA LEU A 102 3.10 16.32 -23.44
C LEU A 102 3.39 16.49 -24.93
N ALA A 103 3.63 17.73 -25.36
CA ALA A 103 3.98 18.02 -26.75
C ALA A 103 5.27 17.34 -27.22
N ASN A 104 6.15 16.88 -26.33
CA ASN A 104 7.31 16.06 -26.69
C ASN A 104 7.00 14.56 -26.89
N GLY A 105 5.74 14.13 -26.77
CA GLY A 105 5.32 12.73 -26.95
C GLY A 105 5.19 11.92 -25.66
N VAL A 106 5.55 12.46 -24.50
CA VAL A 106 5.47 11.74 -23.22
C VAL A 106 4.00 11.53 -22.80
N VAL A 107 3.62 10.29 -22.56
CA VAL A 107 2.27 9.91 -22.08
C VAL A 107 2.17 10.10 -20.56
N LEU A 108 1.46 11.15 -20.13
CA LEU A 108 1.21 11.44 -18.70
C LEU A 108 0.13 10.53 -18.12
N ASP A 109 -0.96 10.36 -18.87
CA ASP A 109 -2.08 9.48 -18.52
C ASP A 109 -2.48 8.60 -19.70
N GLY A 110 -2.96 7.40 -19.41
CA GLY A 110 -3.35 6.42 -20.41
C GLY A 110 -2.27 5.43 -20.79
N ASN A 111 -1.23 5.23 -19.98
CA ASN A 111 -0.15 4.26 -20.24
C ASN A 111 -0.66 2.85 -20.57
N ARG A 112 -1.68 2.34 -19.87
CA ARG A 112 -2.32 1.04 -20.20
C ARG A 112 -3.07 1.04 -21.53
N ARG A 113 -3.73 2.14 -21.88
CA ARG A 113 -4.40 2.29 -23.19
C ARG A 113 -3.36 2.30 -24.29
N PHE A 114 -2.28 3.05 -24.10
CA PHE A 114 -1.15 3.09 -25.00
C PHE A 114 -0.51 1.71 -25.20
N THR A 115 -0.24 0.96 -24.12
CA THR A 115 0.21 -0.44 -24.19
C THR A 115 -0.78 -1.33 -24.96
N SER A 116 -2.07 -1.23 -24.65
CA SER A 116 -3.10 -2.03 -25.33
C SER A 116 -3.14 -1.77 -26.83
N LEU A 117 -3.04 -0.50 -27.24
CA LEU A 117 -3.01 -0.07 -28.64
C LEU A 117 -1.74 -0.56 -29.34
N ARG A 118 -0.56 -0.43 -28.71
CA ARG A 118 0.71 -0.99 -29.22
C ARG A 118 0.60 -2.50 -29.48
N GLN A 119 0.07 -3.25 -28.52
CA GLN A 119 -0.13 -4.70 -28.69
C GLN A 119 -1.12 -5.02 -29.82
N LEU A 120 -2.27 -4.34 -29.89
CA LEU A 120 -3.28 -4.57 -30.94
C LEU A 120 -2.78 -4.19 -32.34
N SER A 121 -2.00 -3.11 -32.44
CA SER A 121 -1.35 -2.70 -33.70
C SER A 121 -0.34 -3.75 -34.16
N ARG A 122 0.52 -4.27 -33.27
CA ARG A 122 1.47 -5.36 -33.59
C ARG A 122 0.78 -6.68 -33.97
N GLU A 123 -0.40 -6.94 -33.41
CA GLU A 123 -1.25 -8.10 -33.76
C GLU A 123 -1.97 -7.95 -35.12
N GLY A 124 -1.89 -6.79 -35.76
CA GLY A 124 -2.57 -6.52 -37.03
C GLY A 124 -4.09 -6.42 -36.87
N ALA A 125 -4.59 -6.02 -35.69
CA ALA A 125 -6.02 -5.99 -35.40
C ALA A 125 -6.80 -4.92 -36.19
N GLY A 126 -6.12 -3.92 -36.75
CA GLY A 126 -6.72 -2.81 -37.49
C GLY A 126 -5.85 -1.55 -37.48
N ALA A 127 -5.99 -0.70 -38.51
CA ALA A 127 -5.22 0.55 -38.64
C ALA A 127 -5.61 1.58 -37.56
N GLU A 128 -6.85 1.51 -37.07
CA GLU A 128 -7.39 2.36 -36.02
C GLU A 128 -6.61 2.27 -34.71
N PHE A 129 -6.02 1.12 -34.40
CA PHE A 129 -5.22 0.89 -33.19
C PHE A 129 -3.80 1.47 -33.26
N SER A 130 -3.41 2.03 -34.41
CA SER A 130 -2.10 2.69 -34.57
C SER A 130 -2.11 4.16 -34.12
N TYR A 131 -3.19 4.59 -33.46
CA TYR A 131 -3.36 5.94 -32.95
C TYR A 131 -3.87 5.92 -31.51
N LEU A 132 -3.34 6.83 -30.69
CA LEU A 132 -3.88 7.15 -29.37
C LEU A 132 -4.67 8.45 -29.47
N GLU A 133 -5.90 8.46 -28.96
CA GLU A 133 -6.67 9.70 -28.80
C GLU A 133 -6.23 10.43 -27.54
N ALA A 134 -5.65 11.63 -27.66
CA ALA A 134 -5.13 12.34 -26.49
C ALA A 134 -5.21 13.86 -26.60
N VAL A 135 -5.27 14.50 -25.44
CA VAL A 135 -4.97 15.93 -25.28
C VAL A 135 -3.47 16.15 -25.35
N ILE A 136 -3.03 17.16 -26.09
CA ILE A 136 -1.62 17.57 -26.17
C ILE A 136 -1.40 18.83 -25.32
N LEU A 137 -0.55 18.72 -24.29
CA LEU A 137 -0.14 19.86 -23.47
C LEU A 137 1.10 20.51 -24.06
N ALA A 138 1.00 21.80 -24.39
CA ALA A 138 2.10 22.57 -24.96
C ALA A 138 3.29 22.71 -24.00
N ASN A 139 4.50 22.57 -24.54
CA ASN A 139 5.75 22.75 -23.79
C ASN A 139 5.88 24.20 -23.30
N GLY A 140 6.46 24.39 -22.11
CA GLY A 140 6.78 25.72 -21.55
C GLY A 140 5.61 26.46 -20.89
N ASN A 141 4.38 25.98 -21.03
CA ASN A 141 3.20 26.58 -20.39
C ASN A 141 2.96 26.09 -18.95
N TYR A 142 3.63 25.01 -18.55
CA TYR A 142 3.39 24.31 -17.29
C TYR A 142 4.71 23.99 -16.60
N THR A 143 4.78 24.24 -15.29
CA THR A 143 5.93 23.86 -14.47
C THR A 143 5.93 22.35 -14.20
N GLU A 144 7.05 21.79 -13.74
CA GLU A 144 7.10 20.37 -13.35
C GLU A 144 6.07 20.04 -12.26
N LYS A 145 5.89 20.96 -11.29
CA LYS A 145 4.87 20.85 -10.25
C LYS A 145 3.45 20.87 -10.82
N ASP A 146 3.18 21.67 -11.85
CA ASP A 146 1.86 21.68 -12.52
C ASP A 146 1.57 20.36 -13.23
N ILE A 147 2.57 19.80 -13.92
CA ILE A 147 2.46 18.49 -14.58
C ILE A 147 2.22 17.39 -13.54
N LYS A 148 3.00 17.39 -12.46
CA LYS A 148 2.84 16.41 -11.38
C LYS A 148 1.49 16.53 -10.68
N ARG A 149 0.99 17.75 -10.45
CA ARG A 149 -0.36 17.98 -9.92
C ARG A 149 -1.44 17.43 -10.84
N LEU A 150 -1.28 17.60 -12.16
CA LEU A 150 -2.21 17.01 -13.13
C LEU A 150 -2.15 15.47 -13.09
N GLU A 151 -0.96 14.88 -13.04
CA GLU A 151 -0.80 13.42 -12.89
C GLU A 151 -1.53 12.91 -11.65
N LEU A 152 -1.34 13.56 -10.50
CA LEU A 152 -1.99 13.21 -9.24
C LEU A 152 -3.53 13.27 -9.35
N ASN A 153 -4.07 14.35 -9.93
CA ASN A 153 -5.50 14.49 -10.17
C ASN A 153 -6.07 13.39 -11.10
N LEU A 154 -5.33 13.04 -12.16
CA LEU A 154 -5.74 11.98 -13.11
C LEU A 154 -5.71 10.58 -12.46
N GLN A 155 -4.75 10.33 -11.57
CA GLN A 155 -4.65 9.07 -10.83
C GLN A 155 -5.74 8.87 -9.77
N HIS A 156 -6.28 9.96 -9.21
CA HIS A 156 -7.30 9.93 -8.16
C HIS A 156 -8.74 10.06 -8.68
N ALA A 157 -8.92 10.32 -9.98
CA ALA A 157 -10.21 10.25 -10.64
C ALA A 157 -10.88 8.87 -10.38
N VAL A 158 -12.20 8.87 -10.16
CA VAL A 158 -12.94 7.68 -9.66
C VAL A 158 -12.71 6.42 -10.51
N GLU A 159 -12.51 6.58 -11.83
CA GLU A 159 -12.28 5.48 -12.77
C GLU A 159 -10.86 4.88 -12.70
N SER A 160 -9.86 5.57 -12.13
CA SER A 160 -8.44 5.15 -12.16
C SER A 160 -7.94 4.48 -10.86
N LYS A 161 -8.77 4.41 -9.81
CA LYS A 161 -8.40 3.92 -8.45
C LYS A 161 -8.03 2.44 -8.35
N VAL A 162 -8.44 1.59 -9.29
CA VAL A 162 -8.50 0.13 -9.08
C VAL A 162 -7.14 -0.57 -9.20
N ASP A 163 -6.14 0.06 -9.83
CA ASP A 163 -4.98 -0.68 -10.35
C ASP A 163 -3.61 -0.19 -9.85
N TYR A 164 -3.56 0.53 -8.73
CA TYR A 164 -2.31 1.05 -8.19
C TYR A 164 -1.76 0.16 -7.07
N ASN A 165 -0.63 -0.53 -7.35
CA ASN A 165 0.12 -1.31 -6.36
C ASN A 165 0.35 -0.47 -5.08
N PRO A 166 0.04 -1.01 -3.89
CA PRO A 166 0.15 -0.27 -2.65
C PRO A 166 1.58 0.23 -2.33
N ILE A 167 2.61 -0.55 -2.66
CA ILE A 167 4.01 -0.13 -2.43
C ILE A 167 4.38 1.01 -3.36
N ASP A 168 4.06 0.92 -4.65
CA ASP A 168 4.32 2.03 -5.58
C ASP A 168 3.58 3.32 -5.14
N ARG A 169 2.38 3.20 -4.55
CA ARG A 169 1.69 4.35 -3.94
C ARG A 169 2.44 4.94 -2.76
N LEU A 170 2.98 4.11 -1.86
CA LEU A 170 3.82 4.59 -0.75
C LEU A 170 5.11 5.25 -1.26
N VAL A 171 5.68 4.76 -2.37
CA VAL A 171 6.83 5.39 -3.03
C VAL A 171 6.46 6.76 -3.58
N ASP A 172 5.29 6.91 -4.21
CA ASP A 172 4.82 8.23 -4.66
C ASP A 172 4.61 9.18 -3.48
N ILE A 173 4.01 8.73 -2.37
CA ILE A 173 3.88 9.53 -1.15
C ILE A 173 5.26 9.97 -0.66
N TYR A 174 6.24 9.05 -0.59
CA TYR A 174 7.60 9.38 -0.20
C TYR A 174 8.21 10.46 -1.10
N ARG A 175 8.16 10.31 -2.42
CA ARG A 175 8.73 11.28 -3.37
C ARG A 175 8.00 12.63 -3.37
N ASP A 176 6.68 12.58 -3.23
CA ASP A 176 5.85 13.77 -3.39
C ASP A 176 5.80 14.62 -2.12
N LEU A 177 6.02 14.02 -0.94
CA LEU A 177 5.81 14.66 0.37
C LEU A 177 7.02 14.62 1.30
N ILE A 178 8.03 13.78 1.04
CA ILE A 178 9.12 13.49 2.00
C ILE A 178 10.50 13.74 1.40
N GLU A 179 10.81 13.10 0.27
CA GLU A 179 12.10 13.21 -0.43
C GLU A 179 12.41 14.67 -0.77
N GLU A 180 13.62 15.14 -0.42
CA GLU A 180 14.09 16.51 -0.67
C GLU A 180 13.14 17.63 -0.21
N GLY A 181 12.31 17.38 0.82
CA GLY A 181 11.34 18.34 1.34
C GLY A 181 9.98 18.34 0.64
N GLY A 182 9.76 17.41 -0.30
CA GLY A 182 8.48 17.17 -0.96
C GLY A 182 8.15 18.18 -2.08
N THR A 183 7.47 17.68 -3.13
CA THR A 183 6.91 18.53 -4.19
C THR A 183 5.69 19.32 -3.70
N PHE A 184 4.93 18.73 -2.77
CA PHE A 184 3.69 19.28 -2.22
C PHE A 184 3.78 19.39 -0.70
N SER A 185 3.02 20.31 -0.10
CA SER A 185 2.72 20.21 1.33
C SER A 185 1.64 19.14 1.58
N PRO A 186 1.52 18.59 2.80
CA PRO A 186 0.45 17.67 3.13
C PRO A 186 -0.96 18.23 2.85
N GLU A 187 -1.20 19.51 3.11
CA GLU A 187 -2.48 20.18 2.84
C GLU A 187 -2.75 20.34 1.35
N GLU A 188 -1.71 20.65 0.58
CA GLU A 188 -1.80 20.71 -0.87
C GLU A 188 -2.14 19.34 -1.44
N TYR A 189 -1.40 18.30 -1.05
CA TYR A 189 -1.62 16.93 -1.52
C TYR A 189 -3.01 16.40 -1.13
N ALA A 190 -3.47 16.67 0.10
CA ALA A 190 -4.81 16.32 0.56
C ALA A 190 -5.91 16.91 -0.34
N ARG A 191 -5.77 18.19 -0.73
CA ARG A 191 -6.71 18.88 -1.61
C ARG A 191 -6.74 18.27 -3.02
N GLU A 192 -5.58 17.98 -3.60
CA GLU A 192 -5.48 17.44 -4.97
C GLU A 192 -5.95 15.97 -5.05
N THR A 193 -5.72 15.18 -4.00
CA THR A 193 -6.13 13.77 -3.94
C THR A 193 -7.54 13.54 -3.39
N GLN A 194 -8.19 14.59 -2.88
CA GLN A 194 -9.45 14.53 -2.13
C GLN A 194 -9.39 13.63 -0.89
N MET A 195 -8.20 13.52 -0.28
CA MET A 195 -7.98 12.82 0.98
C MET A 195 -8.12 13.80 2.15
N THR A 196 -8.44 13.28 3.35
CA THR A 196 -8.38 14.11 4.56
C THR A 196 -6.92 14.31 4.97
N LEU A 197 -6.61 15.44 5.61
CA LEU A 197 -5.25 15.73 6.09
C LEU A 197 -4.73 14.60 7.00
N ASN A 198 -5.55 14.16 7.96
CA ASN A 198 -5.21 13.04 8.85
C ASN A 198 -4.85 11.76 8.08
N LYS A 199 -5.51 11.49 6.94
CA LYS A 199 -5.20 10.31 6.13
C LYS A 199 -3.90 10.50 5.36
N VAL A 200 -3.58 11.71 4.91
CA VAL A 200 -2.27 12.01 4.31
C VAL A 200 -1.16 11.86 5.34
N GLU A 201 -1.33 12.38 6.55
CA GLU A 201 -0.37 12.20 7.65
C GLU A 201 -0.17 10.73 8.01
N GLU A 202 -1.23 9.93 8.02
CA GLU A 202 -1.16 8.48 8.21
C GLU A 202 -0.33 7.81 7.11
N GLU A 203 -0.58 8.13 5.84
CA GLU A 203 0.18 7.58 4.72
C GLU A 203 1.65 8.04 4.72
N ILE A 204 1.95 9.29 5.14
CA ILE A 204 3.32 9.78 5.33
C ILE A 204 4.04 8.94 6.39
N ALA A 205 3.40 8.69 7.54
CA ALA A 205 3.99 7.88 8.60
C ALA A 205 4.26 6.44 8.14
N ILE A 206 3.35 5.85 7.34
CA ILE A 206 3.52 4.52 6.77
C ILE A 206 4.65 4.50 5.74
N ALA A 207 4.77 5.53 4.90
CA ALA A 207 5.86 5.66 3.92
C ALA A 207 7.23 5.80 4.62
N ASN A 208 7.31 6.56 5.71
CA ASN A 208 8.52 6.63 6.54
C ASN A 208 8.87 5.27 7.16
N LEU A 209 7.89 4.55 7.71
CA LEU A 209 8.13 3.18 8.22
C LEU A 209 8.67 2.24 7.12
N MET A 210 8.20 2.39 5.88
CA MET A 210 8.74 1.60 4.75
C MET A 210 10.21 1.93 4.48
N VAL A 211 10.61 3.20 4.59
CA VAL A 211 12.01 3.61 4.46
C VAL A 211 12.82 3.09 5.65
N GLU A 212 12.34 3.25 6.88
CA GLU A 212 12.98 2.71 8.09
C GLU A 212 13.17 1.20 8.00
N TYR A 213 12.18 0.46 7.49
CA TYR A 213 12.29 -0.99 7.24
C TYR A 213 13.40 -1.31 6.23
N LEU A 214 13.46 -0.56 5.12
CA LEU A 214 14.48 -0.77 4.09
C LEU A 214 15.89 -0.43 4.59
N ASP A 215 16.00 0.61 5.42
CA ASP A 215 17.25 1.00 6.07
C ASP A 215 17.69 -0.06 7.09
N TYR A 216 16.76 -0.55 7.92
CA TYR A 216 16.99 -1.61 8.90
C TYR A 216 17.58 -2.87 8.25
N VAL A 217 17.03 -3.30 7.10
CA VAL A 217 17.54 -4.47 6.38
C VAL A 217 18.76 -4.18 5.50
N SER A 218 19.39 -3.01 5.67
CA SER A 218 20.56 -2.55 4.90
C SER A 218 20.32 -2.46 3.38
N GLN A 219 19.10 -2.13 2.96
CA GLN A 219 18.69 -1.97 1.56
C GLN A 219 18.00 -0.62 1.32
N PRO A 220 18.67 0.52 1.62
CA PRO A 220 18.07 1.85 1.59
C PRO A 220 17.44 2.15 0.22
N LEU A 221 16.20 2.63 0.24
CA LEU A 221 15.42 3.05 -0.94
C LEU A 221 15.22 1.98 -2.03
N LYS A 222 15.57 0.71 -1.77
CA LYS A 222 15.32 -0.42 -2.68
C LYS A 222 13.86 -0.88 -2.59
N PHE A 223 12.94 -0.01 -2.97
CA PHE A 223 11.48 -0.23 -2.87
C PHE A 223 10.97 -1.46 -3.62
N TYR A 224 11.73 -1.98 -4.60
CA TYR A 224 11.40 -3.24 -5.26
C TYR A 224 11.45 -4.44 -4.28
N ILE A 225 12.29 -4.40 -3.24
CA ILE A 225 12.32 -5.41 -2.17
C ILE A 225 11.02 -5.36 -1.38
N ALA A 226 10.59 -4.17 -0.97
CA ALA A 226 9.32 -3.94 -0.28
C ALA A 226 8.11 -4.41 -1.13
N ARG A 227 8.16 -4.17 -2.45
CA ARG A 227 7.15 -4.63 -3.42
C ARG A 227 7.08 -6.15 -3.48
N ASP A 228 8.22 -6.81 -3.64
CA ASP A 228 8.28 -8.26 -3.84
C ASP A 228 7.90 -9.02 -2.55
N GLN A 229 8.24 -8.46 -1.39
CA GLN A 229 7.81 -8.95 -0.07
C GLN A 229 6.37 -8.56 0.30
N LYS A 230 5.72 -7.68 -0.48
CA LYS A 230 4.33 -7.23 -0.29
C LYS A 230 4.07 -6.65 1.12
N ILE A 231 4.97 -5.79 1.59
CA ILE A 231 4.98 -5.34 2.99
C ILE A 231 3.91 -4.30 3.35
N ASP A 232 3.11 -3.80 2.40
CA ASP A 232 2.08 -2.77 2.66
C ASP A 232 1.08 -3.20 3.74
N GLY A 233 0.59 -4.44 3.69
CA GLY A 233 -0.29 -4.98 4.72
C GLY A 233 0.39 -5.06 6.09
N PRO A 234 1.52 -5.79 6.22
CA PRO A 234 2.27 -5.88 7.47
C PRO A 234 2.64 -4.52 8.06
N ILE A 235 3.17 -3.59 7.26
CA ILE A 235 3.68 -2.31 7.76
C ILE A 235 2.56 -1.38 8.24
N ARG A 236 1.35 -1.50 7.66
CA ARG A 236 0.14 -0.83 8.18
C ARG A 236 -0.29 -1.38 9.53
N GLU A 237 -0.09 -2.67 9.79
CA GLU A 237 -0.34 -3.24 11.13
C GLU A 237 0.74 -2.79 12.12
N ILE A 238 2.01 -2.72 11.71
CA ILE A 238 3.10 -2.12 12.51
C ILE A 238 2.76 -0.68 12.90
N TYR A 239 2.38 0.17 11.94
CA TYR A 239 1.95 1.54 12.23
C TYR A 239 0.88 1.62 13.32
N LYS A 240 -0.13 0.72 13.28
CA LYS A 240 -1.19 0.67 14.29
C LYS A 240 -0.66 0.26 15.67
N ILE A 241 0.33 -0.65 15.73
CA ILE A 241 0.97 -1.07 16.98
C ILE A 241 1.75 0.10 17.58
N LEU A 242 2.60 0.76 16.79
CA LEU A 242 3.45 1.88 17.24
C LEU A 242 2.63 3.11 17.68
N LYS A 243 1.40 3.26 17.19
CA LYS A 243 0.47 4.32 17.62
C LYS A 243 -0.28 3.98 18.93
N SER A 244 -0.19 2.74 19.41
CA SER A 244 -0.92 2.33 20.60
C SER A 244 -0.36 3.01 21.85
N LYS A 245 -1.24 3.36 22.78
CA LYS A 245 -0.86 4.03 24.05
C LYS A 245 -0.31 3.07 25.10
N ASN A 246 -0.41 1.76 24.85
CA ASN A 246 -0.07 0.71 25.80
C ASN A 246 1.28 0.05 25.50
N ILE A 247 2.05 0.60 24.57
CA ILE A 247 3.40 0.12 24.28
C ILE A 247 4.41 0.81 25.18
N ASP A 248 5.54 0.14 25.41
CA ASP A 248 6.68 0.74 26.09
C ASP A 248 7.43 1.67 25.13
N LEU A 249 7.33 2.98 25.35
CA LEU A 249 7.98 3.98 24.50
C LEU A 249 9.50 4.00 24.69
N ASP A 250 10.01 3.53 25.82
CA ASP A 250 11.45 3.46 26.07
C ASP A 250 12.12 2.36 25.22
N ARG A 251 11.32 1.39 24.72
CA ARG A 251 11.75 0.29 23.85
C ARG A 251 11.24 0.40 22.41
N ILE A 252 10.91 1.61 21.96
CA ILE A 252 10.26 1.80 20.66
C ILE A 252 11.07 1.24 19.48
N GLU A 253 12.40 1.37 19.49
CA GLU A 253 13.22 0.84 18.40
C GLU A 253 13.34 -0.68 18.45
N ASP A 254 13.54 -1.29 19.62
CA ASP A 254 13.49 -2.76 19.75
C ASP A 254 12.14 -3.31 19.24
N ILE A 255 11.04 -2.61 19.55
CA ILE A 255 9.70 -2.97 19.05
C ILE A 255 9.65 -2.88 17.53
N LYS A 256 10.18 -1.82 16.92
CA LYS A 256 10.22 -1.70 15.46
C LYS A 256 11.06 -2.79 14.82
N GLU A 257 12.28 -3.00 15.30
CA GLU A 257 13.21 -4.03 14.78
C GLU A 257 12.58 -5.42 14.89
N PHE A 258 12.01 -5.76 16.05
CA PHE A 258 11.29 -7.00 16.26
C PHE A 258 10.13 -7.19 15.27
N LEU A 259 9.33 -6.14 15.04
CA LEU A 259 8.21 -6.19 14.10
C LEU A 259 8.68 -6.29 12.65
N PHE A 260 9.79 -5.63 12.28
CA PHE A 260 10.41 -5.71 10.96
C PHE A 260 10.99 -7.10 10.69
N LEU A 261 11.68 -7.73 11.66
CA LEU A 261 12.13 -9.12 11.52
C LEU A 261 10.97 -10.09 11.32
N ASN A 262 9.84 -9.84 11.97
CA ASN A 262 8.63 -10.63 11.80
C ASN A 262 8.02 -10.52 10.39
N ILE A 263 8.28 -9.45 9.63
CA ILE A 263 7.92 -9.40 8.20
C ILE A 263 8.70 -10.47 7.41
N LEU A 264 9.98 -10.69 7.75
CA LEU A 264 10.87 -11.61 7.03
C LEU A 264 10.77 -13.07 7.50
N SER A 265 10.43 -13.27 8.77
CA SER A 265 10.46 -14.59 9.40
C SER A 265 9.14 -15.35 9.27
N LEU A 266 8.02 -14.65 9.39
CA LEU A 266 6.72 -15.28 9.49
C LEU A 266 6.24 -15.81 8.13
N GLY A 267 5.79 -17.06 8.12
CA GLY A 267 5.06 -17.63 6.98
C GLY A 267 3.57 -17.32 7.02
N GLY A 268 2.90 -17.46 5.87
CA GLY A 268 1.44 -17.33 5.75
C GLY A 268 0.96 -15.89 5.60
N ASP A 269 -0.17 -15.56 6.23
CA ASP A 269 -0.73 -14.20 6.24
C ASP A 269 0.02 -13.35 7.27
N ILE A 270 1.12 -12.73 6.83
CA ILE A 270 2.01 -11.92 7.67
C ILE A 270 1.25 -10.77 8.35
N SER A 271 0.34 -10.09 7.64
CA SER A 271 -0.45 -9.00 8.23
C SER A 271 -1.29 -9.47 9.41
N ARG A 272 -1.96 -10.61 9.26
CA ARG A 272 -2.71 -11.22 10.38
C ARG A 272 -1.79 -11.57 11.54
N ARG A 273 -0.62 -12.14 11.27
CA ARG A 273 0.31 -12.53 12.34
C ARG A 273 0.88 -11.34 13.08
N ILE A 274 1.30 -10.27 12.39
CA ILE A 274 1.69 -8.99 13.02
C ILE A 274 0.55 -8.43 13.90
N ARG A 275 -0.70 -8.53 13.44
CA ARG A 275 -1.85 -8.12 14.26
C ARG A 275 -2.00 -8.93 15.55
N GLU A 276 -1.65 -10.21 15.56
CA GLU A 276 -1.70 -11.05 16.76
C GLU A 276 -0.61 -10.64 17.78
N ILE A 277 0.58 -10.29 17.28
CA ILE A 277 1.70 -9.75 18.08
C ILE A 277 1.30 -8.49 18.85
N ARG A 278 0.43 -7.65 18.29
CA ARG A 278 -0.08 -6.44 18.96
C ARG A 278 -0.54 -6.70 20.40
N SER A 279 -1.24 -7.80 20.63
CA SER A 279 -1.78 -8.14 21.95
C SER A 279 -0.72 -8.53 22.99
N VAL A 280 0.45 -8.94 22.52
CA VAL A 280 1.63 -9.22 23.35
C VAL A 280 2.35 -7.92 23.68
N ILE A 281 2.61 -7.08 22.68
CA ILE A 281 3.31 -5.79 22.84
C ILE A 281 2.52 -4.81 23.72
N GLU A 282 1.18 -4.82 23.64
CA GLU A 282 0.32 -3.98 24.49
C GLU A 282 0.16 -4.52 25.93
N ASP A 283 0.67 -5.72 26.23
CA ASP A 283 0.67 -6.29 27.57
C ASP A 283 2.03 -6.03 28.21
N GLY A 284 2.10 -5.03 29.10
CA GLY A 284 3.38 -4.57 29.66
C GLY A 284 4.23 -5.67 30.32
N LYS A 285 3.59 -6.70 30.90
CA LYS A 285 4.33 -7.83 31.49
C LYS A 285 4.92 -8.72 30.39
N LEU A 286 4.07 -9.17 29.46
CA LEU A 286 4.54 -10.05 28.38
C LEU A 286 5.51 -9.35 27.43
N SER A 287 5.31 -8.07 27.16
CA SER A 287 6.24 -7.26 26.38
C SER A 287 7.62 -7.22 27.07
N THR A 288 7.66 -6.97 28.37
CA THR A 288 8.93 -6.98 29.13
C THR A 288 9.61 -8.34 29.08
N GLU A 289 8.86 -9.43 29.28
CA GLU A 289 9.39 -10.80 29.22
C GLU A 289 9.92 -11.14 27.81
N LEU A 290 9.14 -10.83 26.77
CA LEU A 290 9.50 -11.01 25.37
C LEU A 290 10.84 -10.36 25.05
N PHE A 291 10.97 -9.07 25.39
CA PHE A 291 12.17 -8.37 24.99
C PHE A 291 13.38 -8.71 25.87
N ASN A 292 13.20 -9.07 27.15
CA ASN A 292 14.31 -9.65 27.92
C ASN A 292 14.83 -10.94 27.29
N GLU A 293 13.95 -11.80 26.78
CA GLU A 293 14.35 -13.02 26.07
C GLU A 293 15.06 -12.71 24.75
N LEU A 294 14.61 -11.68 24.01
CA LEU A 294 15.29 -11.21 22.80
C LEU A 294 16.70 -10.65 23.11
N ASP A 295 16.84 -9.91 24.20
CA ASP A 295 18.12 -9.36 24.67
C ASP A 295 19.08 -10.49 25.11
N GLU A 296 18.60 -11.46 25.89
CA GLU A 296 19.39 -12.61 26.36
C GLU A 296 19.84 -13.53 25.21
N SER A 297 19.00 -13.67 24.18
CA SER A 297 19.28 -14.49 23.00
C SER A 297 20.01 -13.74 21.89
N GLN A 298 20.20 -12.42 22.04
CA GLN A 298 20.85 -11.53 21.06
C GLN A 298 20.25 -11.58 19.65
N ILE A 299 18.99 -12.00 19.48
CA ILE A 299 18.39 -12.22 18.15
C ILE A 299 18.35 -10.93 17.32
N LEU A 300 18.08 -9.78 17.95
CA LEU A 300 18.04 -8.49 17.25
C LEU A 300 19.45 -8.07 16.81
N GLU A 301 20.45 -8.26 17.67
CA GLU A 301 21.86 -7.96 17.38
C GLU A 301 22.39 -8.86 16.25
N ASP A 302 22.17 -10.18 16.33
CA ASP A 302 22.52 -11.14 15.28
C ASP A 302 21.90 -10.77 13.93
N ALA A 303 20.67 -10.25 13.94
CA ALA A 303 20.00 -9.82 12.72
C ALA A 303 20.59 -8.53 12.14
N ASN A 304 20.95 -7.57 13.00
CA ASN A 304 21.63 -6.35 12.59
C ASN A 304 22.99 -6.68 11.95
N ASP A 305 23.80 -7.52 12.62
CA ASP A 305 25.07 -8.02 12.08
C ASP A 305 24.89 -8.74 10.74
N TYR A 306 23.82 -9.54 10.60
CA TYR A 306 23.51 -10.24 9.36
C TYR A 306 23.22 -9.29 8.20
N PHE A 307 22.43 -8.23 8.42
CA PHE A 307 22.11 -7.25 7.37
C PHE A 307 23.30 -6.35 7.03
N GLU A 308 24.14 -6.03 8.02
CA GLU A 308 25.34 -5.23 7.81
C GLU A 308 26.49 -5.99 7.15
N ASP A 309 26.49 -7.32 7.17
CA ASP A 309 27.50 -8.16 6.52
C ASP A 309 27.57 -7.91 4.99
N GLU A 310 28.78 -7.66 4.50
CA GLU A 310 29.01 -7.34 3.09
C GLU A 310 28.62 -8.49 2.15
N LYS A 311 28.73 -9.76 2.57
CA LYS A 311 28.29 -10.88 1.73
C LYS A 311 26.78 -10.92 1.62
N THR A 312 26.07 -10.59 2.70
CA THR A 312 24.61 -10.43 2.66
C THR A 312 24.23 -9.32 1.68
N LYS A 313 24.86 -8.15 1.77
CA LYS A 313 24.60 -7.03 0.86
C LYS A 313 24.89 -7.39 -0.60
N GLU A 314 26.02 -8.05 -0.88
CA GLU A 314 26.38 -8.53 -2.22
C GLU A 314 25.39 -9.58 -2.75
N LEU A 315 24.95 -10.50 -1.90
CA LEU A 315 23.96 -11.52 -2.27
C LEU A 315 22.60 -10.88 -2.59
N VAL A 316 22.15 -9.92 -1.80
CA VAL A 316 20.90 -9.19 -2.06
C VAL A 316 21.05 -8.35 -3.32
N SER A 317 22.20 -7.70 -3.53
CA SER A 317 22.47 -6.92 -4.74
C SER A 317 22.45 -7.78 -6.01
N SER A 318 22.97 -9.00 -5.96
CA SER A 318 23.03 -9.92 -7.11
C SER A 318 21.71 -10.66 -7.36
N THR A 319 21.01 -11.08 -6.30
CA THR A 319 19.76 -11.86 -6.42
C THR A 319 18.50 -11.00 -6.44
N LYS A 320 18.59 -9.76 -5.96
CA LYS A 320 17.48 -8.83 -5.70
C LYS A 320 16.46 -9.36 -4.68
N VAL A 321 16.79 -10.44 -3.98
CA VAL A 321 15.93 -11.08 -2.99
C VAL A 321 16.61 -11.00 -1.63
N LEU A 322 15.93 -10.36 -0.69
CA LEU A 322 16.32 -10.39 0.71
C LEU A 322 15.69 -11.60 1.40
N ASN A 323 16.54 -12.47 1.93
CA ASN A 323 16.17 -13.54 2.84
C ASN A 323 16.86 -13.30 4.18
N LEU A 324 16.24 -13.78 5.26
CA LEU A 324 16.87 -13.83 6.58
C LEU A 324 17.64 -15.14 6.74
N ASP A 325 18.73 -15.11 7.49
CA ASP A 325 19.44 -16.35 7.89
C ASP A 325 18.46 -17.37 8.51
N LYS A 326 18.69 -18.65 8.26
CA LYS A 326 17.79 -19.72 8.73
C LYS A 326 17.76 -19.86 10.24
N GLY A 327 18.91 -19.67 10.90
CA GLY A 327 19.02 -19.71 12.36
C GLY A 327 18.25 -18.55 12.98
N ILE A 328 18.55 -17.33 12.55
CA ILE A 328 17.88 -16.11 13.01
C ILE A 328 16.36 -16.21 12.77
N LYS A 329 15.96 -16.60 11.55
CA LYS A 329 14.55 -16.81 11.18
C LYS A 329 13.83 -17.80 12.09
N THR A 330 14.49 -18.92 12.43
CA THR A 330 13.90 -19.94 13.30
C THR A 330 13.77 -19.41 14.73
N ALA A 331 14.81 -18.75 15.24
CA ALA A 331 14.82 -18.18 16.58
C ALA A 331 13.72 -17.14 16.77
N ILE A 332 13.63 -16.14 15.88
CA ILE A 332 12.62 -15.08 15.97
C ILE A 332 11.19 -15.63 15.81
N THR A 333 10.99 -16.63 14.94
CA THR A 333 9.67 -17.26 14.75
C THR A 333 9.25 -17.99 16.02
N GLN A 334 10.15 -18.76 16.63
CA GLN A 334 9.86 -19.52 17.84
C GLN A 334 9.52 -18.61 19.01
N VAL A 335 10.33 -17.58 19.26
CA VAL A 335 10.07 -16.58 20.30
C VAL A 335 8.70 -15.94 20.07
N THR A 336 8.45 -15.44 18.85
CA THR A 336 7.17 -14.79 18.52
C THR A 336 5.97 -15.71 18.74
N GLU A 337 6.04 -16.95 18.26
CA GLU A 337 4.94 -17.92 18.40
C GLU A 337 4.68 -18.28 19.86
N ASN A 338 5.73 -18.50 20.66
CA ASN A 338 5.60 -18.79 22.09
C ASN A 338 4.80 -17.72 22.84
N TYR A 339 5.15 -16.44 22.66
CA TYR A 339 4.46 -15.35 23.36
C TYR A 339 3.03 -15.13 22.84
N VAL A 340 2.82 -15.24 21.53
CA VAL A 340 1.47 -15.13 20.95
C VAL A 340 0.56 -16.26 21.44
N GLU A 341 1.06 -17.50 21.48
CA GLU A 341 0.31 -18.65 22.00
C GLU A 341 0.04 -18.54 23.49
N SER A 342 1.03 -18.14 24.28
CA SER A 342 0.87 -17.87 25.71
C SER A 342 -0.22 -16.82 25.97
N LYS A 343 -0.23 -15.72 25.21
CA LYS A 343 -1.27 -14.70 25.32
C LYS A 343 -2.65 -15.23 24.91
N LYS A 344 -2.73 -16.02 23.83
CA LYS A 344 -3.99 -16.66 23.41
C LYS A 344 -4.53 -17.59 24.49
N LEU A 345 -3.68 -18.41 25.11
CA LEU A 345 -4.05 -19.32 26.18
C LEU A 345 -4.54 -18.55 27.41
N SER A 346 -3.82 -17.51 27.82
CA SER A 346 -4.22 -16.64 28.93
C SER A 346 -5.58 -15.98 28.68
N ASN A 347 -5.81 -15.47 27.46
CA ASN A 347 -7.09 -14.87 27.09
C ASN A 347 -8.23 -15.91 27.12
N ALA A 348 -7.99 -17.12 26.62
CA ALA A 348 -8.98 -18.20 26.64
C ALA A 348 -9.34 -18.63 28.07
N GLN A 349 -8.36 -18.69 28.98
CA GLN A 349 -8.59 -19.01 30.39
C GLN A 349 -9.37 -17.90 31.12
N ASN A 350 -9.13 -16.64 30.78
CA ASN A 350 -9.80 -15.50 31.41
C ASN A 350 -11.20 -15.22 30.84
N GLN A 351 -11.50 -15.69 29.62
CA GLN A 351 -12.75 -15.40 28.92
C GLN A 351 -14.02 -15.79 29.72
N PRO A 352 -14.13 -16.97 30.35
CA PRO A 352 -15.31 -17.32 31.14
C PRO A 352 -15.55 -16.35 32.30
N VAL A 353 -14.49 -15.93 32.98
CA VAL A 353 -14.56 -14.98 34.10
C VAL A 353 -15.05 -13.62 33.62
N GLU A 354 -14.52 -13.13 32.51
CA GLU A 354 -14.96 -11.86 31.91
C GLU A 354 -16.43 -11.89 31.46
N MET A 355 -16.91 -13.02 30.96
CA MET A 355 -18.33 -13.19 30.61
C MET A 355 -19.23 -13.12 31.86
N ILE A 356 -18.85 -13.77 32.95
CA ILE A 356 -19.61 -13.70 34.21
C ILE A 356 -19.59 -12.30 34.83
N LYS A 357 -18.46 -11.58 34.79
CA LYS A 357 -18.40 -10.18 35.24
C LYS A 357 -19.35 -9.27 34.44
N LYS A 358 -19.43 -9.44 33.12
CA LYS A 358 -20.37 -8.70 32.27
C LYS A 358 -21.82 -9.00 32.65
N ALA A 359 -22.16 -10.28 32.82
CA ALA A 359 -23.50 -10.67 33.27
C ALA A 359 -23.84 -10.06 34.63
N GLN A 360 -22.90 -10.07 35.58
CA GLN A 360 -23.08 -9.45 36.89
C GLN A 360 -23.37 -7.95 36.79
N ASN A 361 -22.67 -7.23 35.92
CA ASN A 361 -22.90 -5.79 35.73
C ASN A 361 -24.27 -5.50 35.11
N ILE A 362 -24.69 -6.26 34.10
CA ILE A 362 -26.03 -6.11 33.49
C ILE A 362 -27.13 -6.37 34.52
N ILE A 363 -26.97 -7.40 35.37
CA ILE A 363 -27.93 -7.68 36.44
C ILE A 363 -28.01 -6.53 37.45
N LYS A 364 -26.90 -5.84 37.74
CA LYS A 364 -26.87 -4.68 38.64
C LYS A 364 -27.60 -3.46 38.06
N GLU A 365 -27.72 -3.34 36.75
CA GLU A 365 -28.44 -2.24 36.08
C GLU A 365 -29.97 -2.37 36.15
N ILE A 366 -30.49 -3.52 36.60
CA ILE A 366 -31.93 -3.74 36.73
C ILE A 366 -32.49 -2.84 37.85
N ASP A 367 -33.38 -1.92 37.48
CA ASP A 367 -34.11 -1.06 38.42
C ASP A 367 -35.15 -1.88 39.20
N LYS A 368 -34.87 -2.08 40.49
CA LYS A 368 -35.74 -2.84 41.39
C LYS A 368 -37.10 -2.18 41.60
N ASP A 369 -37.16 -0.84 41.60
CA ASP A 369 -38.41 -0.11 41.80
C ASP A 369 -39.31 -0.24 40.56
N ALA A 370 -38.72 -0.33 39.37
CA ALA A 370 -39.46 -0.60 38.14
C ALA A 370 -40.03 -2.03 38.12
N VAL A 371 -39.30 -3.00 38.67
CA VAL A 371 -39.76 -4.40 38.81
C VAL A 371 -40.97 -4.51 39.73
N GLU A 372 -40.99 -3.78 40.85
CA GLU A 372 -42.13 -3.77 41.79
C GLU A 372 -43.41 -3.18 41.19
N ARG A 373 -43.30 -2.35 40.16
CA ARG A 373 -44.43 -1.70 39.49
C ARG A 373 -44.94 -2.45 38.25
N MET A 374 -44.37 -3.62 37.94
CA MET A 374 -44.81 -4.44 36.81
C MET A 374 -46.23 -4.97 37.01
N ASN A 375 -46.97 -5.15 35.92
CA ASN A 375 -48.22 -5.91 35.97
C ASN A 375 -47.95 -7.41 36.15
N SER A 376 -48.97 -8.18 36.52
CA SER A 376 -48.83 -9.60 36.88
C SER A 376 -48.24 -10.47 35.76
N GLU A 377 -48.52 -10.16 34.50
CA GLU A 377 -48.02 -10.91 33.34
C GLU A 377 -46.52 -10.66 33.10
N LEU A 378 -46.10 -9.39 33.16
CA LEU A 378 -44.70 -8.99 33.05
C LEU A 378 -43.88 -9.49 34.24
N GLN A 379 -44.44 -9.44 35.45
CA GLN A 379 -43.77 -9.93 36.65
C GLN A 379 -43.54 -11.45 36.60
N ALA A 380 -44.52 -12.23 36.15
CA ALA A 380 -44.37 -13.67 35.97
C ALA A 380 -43.29 -14.00 34.91
N THR A 381 -43.26 -13.22 33.82
CA THR A 381 -42.24 -13.35 32.77
C THR A 381 -40.85 -13.03 33.31
N PHE A 382 -40.70 -11.94 34.07
CA PHE A 382 -39.44 -11.54 34.70
C PHE A 382 -38.91 -12.64 35.63
N ILE A 383 -39.76 -13.17 36.51
CA ILE A 383 -39.38 -14.26 37.44
C ILE A 383 -38.92 -15.50 36.67
N SER A 384 -39.66 -15.92 35.63
CA SER A 384 -39.27 -17.07 34.81
C SER A 384 -37.90 -16.90 34.14
N ILE A 385 -37.58 -15.68 33.69
CA ILE A 385 -36.27 -15.38 33.11
C ILE A 385 -35.17 -15.47 34.18
N VAL A 386 -35.40 -14.91 35.38
CA VAL A 386 -34.44 -14.97 36.49
C VAL A 386 -34.18 -16.42 36.91
N GLU A 387 -35.22 -17.26 37.02
CA GLU A 387 -35.07 -18.68 37.37
C GLU A 387 -34.26 -19.45 36.32
N LYS A 388 -34.48 -19.19 35.03
CA LYS A 388 -33.67 -19.78 33.95
C LYS A 388 -32.20 -19.39 34.07
N ILE A 389 -31.92 -18.10 34.29
CA ILE A 389 -30.56 -17.60 34.50
C ILE A 389 -29.91 -18.27 35.71
N GLN A 390 -30.61 -18.40 36.83
CA GLN A 390 -30.10 -19.09 38.02
C GLN A 390 -29.78 -20.57 37.75
N SER A 391 -30.65 -21.28 37.01
CA SER A 391 -30.41 -22.67 36.63
C SER A 391 -29.18 -22.81 35.75
N GLU A 392 -29.00 -21.93 34.76
CA GLU A 392 -27.82 -21.94 33.88
C GLU A 392 -26.53 -21.64 34.67
N LEU A 393 -26.55 -20.66 35.60
CA LEU A 393 -25.40 -20.33 36.45
C LEU A 393 -25.00 -21.48 37.39
N ASN A 394 -25.96 -22.19 37.96
CA ASN A 394 -25.69 -23.35 38.81
C ASN A 394 -24.98 -24.46 38.02
N GLY A 395 -25.29 -24.63 36.73
CA GLY A 395 -24.63 -25.58 35.84
C GLY A 395 -23.17 -25.24 35.51
N LEU A 396 -22.75 -23.98 35.66
CA LEU A 396 -21.36 -23.55 35.42
C LEU A 396 -20.41 -23.80 36.61
N SER A 397 -20.97 -24.13 37.78
CA SER A 397 -20.23 -24.30 39.04
C SER A 397 -19.88 -25.77 39.33
N GLY A 398 -20.14 -26.67 38.37
CA GLY A 398 -20.03 -28.13 38.52
C GLY A 398 -18.80 -28.74 37.84
#